data_AF-A0A015LL73-F1
#
_entry.id   AF-A0A015LL73-F1
#
_cell.length_a   1.000
_cell.length_b   1.000
_cell.length_c   1.000
_cell.angle_alpha   90.00
_cell.angle_beta   90.00
_cell.angle_gamma   90.00
#
_symmetry.space_group_name_H-M   'P 1'
#
loop_
_entity.id
_entity.type
_entity.pdbx_description
1 polymer ?
#
loop_
_entity_poly.entity_id
_entity_poly.type
_entity_poly.pdbx_seq_one_letter_code
_entity_poly.pdbx_strand_id
1 'polypeptide(L)'
;MMLGYCYNNGIGTKINKQKAFELYQNAAILGDDTAQFNLALMYEEGDGITKDIGKAIYWYEKSAKQGDQDAQIKLKNLKKNK
;
A
#
# COMPACT_ATOMS: atom_id res chain seq x y z
N MET A 1 -1.55 2.19 -14.47
CA MET A 1 -0.65 2.96 -13.58
C MET A 1 -1.50 3.89 -12.73
N MET A 2 -1.51 3.71 -11.40
CA MET A 2 -2.30 4.57 -10.51
C MET A 2 -1.68 5.96 -10.39
N LEU A 3 -2.49 7.00 -10.36
CA LEU A 3 -2.00 8.37 -10.11
C LEU A 3 -1.28 8.49 -8.75
N GLY A 4 -1.71 7.69 -7.76
CA GLY A 4 -1.00 7.57 -6.48
C GLY A 4 0.46 7.14 -6.65
N TYR A 5 0.73 6.22 -7.58
CA TYR A 5 2.10 5.77 -7.88
C TYR A 5 2.95 6.86 -8.51
N CYS A 6 2.36 7.69 -9.37
CA CYS A 6 3.04 8.84 -9.95
C CYS A 6 3.42 9.86 -8.86
N TYR A 7 2.50 10.17 -7.93
CA TYR A 7 2.82 11.06 -6.80
C TYR A 7 3.82 10.43 -5.82
N ASN A 8 3.79 9.12 -5.63
CA ASN A 8 4.71 8.43 -4.74
C ASN A 8 6.17 8.49 -5.26
N ASN A 9 6.35 8.35 -6.58
CA ASN A 9 7.66 8.23 -7.22
C ASN A 9 8.11 9.48 -8.00
N GLY A 10 7.27 10.52 -8.09
CA GLY A 10 7.59 11.74 -8.83
C GLY A 10 7.55 11.58 -10.36
N ILE A 11 6.72 10.68 -10.88
CA ILE A 11 6.62 10.41 -12.33
C ILE A 11 5.65 11.39 -12.96
N GLY A 12 6.17 12.37 -13.72
CA GLY A 12 5.36 13.42 -14.34
C GLY A 12 4.73 14.41 -13.35
N THR A 13 5.11 14.34 -12.07
CA THR A 13 4.68 15.22 -10.99
C THR A 13 5.80 15.34 -9.96
N LYS A 14 5.76 16.35 -9.08
CA LYS A 14 6.60 16.35 -7.87
C LYS A 14 6.15 15.22 -6.94
N ILE A 15 7.10 14.65 -6.19
CA ILE A 15 6.81 13.67 -5.14
C ILE A 15 5.86 14.31 -4.12
N ASN A 16 4.76 13.62 -3.83
CA ASN A 16 3.80 14.01 -2.80
C ASN A 16 3.21 12.74 -2.17
N LYS A 17 3.84 12.28 -1.09
CA LYS A 17 3.45 11.05 -0.38
C LYS A 17 2.05 11.15 0.22
N GLN A 18 1.67 12.31 0.77
CA GLN A 18 0.35 12.49 1.36
C GLN A 18 -0.76 12.39 0.30
N LYS A 19 -0.57 13.00 -0.87
CA LYS A 19 -1.51 12.86 -1.98
C LYS A 19 -1.54 11.44 -2.56
N ALA A 20 -0.40 10.76 -2.61
CA ALA A 20 -0.35 9.34 -2.98
C ALA A 20 -1.17 8.48 -2.02
N PHE A 21 -1.00 8.70 -0.72
CA PHE A 21 -1.72 8.00 0.34
C PHE A 21 -3.23 8.18 0.21
N GLU A 22 -3.74 9.40 0.04
CA GLU A 22 -5.16 9.67 -0.15
C GLU A 22 -5.74 8.94 -1.37
N LEU A 23 -5.02 8.96 -2.50
CA LEU A 23 -5.44 8.28 -3.73
C LEU A 23 -5.46 6.76 -3.56
N TYR A 24 -4.43 6.19 -2.92
CA TYR A 24 -4.41 4.75 -2.63
C TYR A 24 -5.49 4.37 -1.63
N GLN A 25 -5.76 5.19 -0.62
CA GLN A 25 -6.84 4.94 0.35
C GLN A 25 -8.20 4.88 -0.34
N ASN A 26 -8.51 5.86 -1.20
CA ASN A 26 -9.77 5.90 -1.91
C ASN A 26 -9.94 4.68 -2.84
N ALA A 27 -8.91 4.33 -3.61
CA ALA A 27 -8.96 3.17 -4.49
C ALA A 27 -9.00 1.84 -3.72
N ALA A 28 -8.27 1.73 -2.61
CA ALA A 28 -8.27 0.54 -1.76
C ALA A 28 -9.65 0.28 -1.12
N ILE A 29 -10.37 1.35 -0.74
CA ILE A 29 -11.76 1.28 -0.26
C ILE A 29 -12.70 0.77 -1.36
N LEU A 30 -12.46 1.15 -2.62
CA LEU A 30 -13.20 0.67 -3.79
C LEU A 30 -12.84 -0.77 -4.21
N GLY A 31 -11.90 -1.41 -3.51
CA GLY A 31 -11.54 -2.81 -3.74
C GLY A 31 -10.34 -3.02 -4.65
N ASP A 32 -9.66 -1.98 -5.13
CA ASP A 32 -8.48 -2.12 -5.98
C ASP A 32 -7.33 -2.81 -5.20
N ASP A 33 -6.93 -4.00 -5.64
CA ASP A 33 -5.95 -4.86 -5.00
C ASP A 33 -4.54 -4.26 -5.03
N THR A 34 -4.17 -3.64 -6.15
CA THR A 34 -2.90 -2.92 -6.31
C THR A 34 -2.82 -1.72 -5.36
N ALA A 35 -3.92 -0.98 -5.18
CA ALA A 35 -4.02 0.14 -4.24
C ALA A 35 -3.90 -0.34 -2.80
N GLN A 36 -4.56 -1.44 -2.46
CA GLN A 36 -4.47 -2.06 -1.13
C GLN A 36 -3.03 -2.48 -0.82
N PHE A 37 -2.32 -3.08 -1.79
CA PHE A 37 -0.91 -3.43 -1.64
C PHE A 37 -0.02 -2.19 -1.42
N ASN A 38 -0.17 -1.15 -2.26
CA ASN A 38 0.62 0.07 -2.12
C ASN A 38 0.31 0.83 -0.83
N LEU A 39 -0.95 0.85 -0.39
CA LEU A 39 -1.34 1.44 0.89
C LEU A 39 -0.73 0.67 2.06
N ALA A 40 -0.69 -0.66 1.98
CA ALA A 40 -0.04 -1.50 2.97
C ALA A 40 1.46 -1.21 3.08
N LEU A 41 2.15 -1.08 1.94
CA LEU A 41 3.57 -0.69 1.89
C LEU A 41 3.81 0.66 2.59
N MET A 42 2.98 1.68 2.30
CA MET A 42 3.13 2.99 2.94
C MET A 42 2.99 2.92 4.46
N TYR A 43 2.07 2.09 4.98
CA TYR A 43 1.94 1.86 6.42
C TYR A 43 3.10 1.02 6.99
N GLU A 44 3.66 0.07 6.24
CA GLU A 44 4.79 -0.76 6.66
C GLU A 44 6.07 0.09 6.83
N GLU A 45 6.33 0.97 5.88
CA GLU A 45 7.54 1.79 5.81
C GLU A 45 7.40 3.09 6.61
N GLY A 46 6.19 3.63 6.74
CA GLY A 46 5.95 4.97 7.29
C GLY A 46 6.42 6.08 6.35
N ASP A 47 6.42 5.83 5.03
CA ASP A 47 6.89 6.78 4.03
C ASP A 47 5.82 7.85 3.76
N GLY A 48 6.02 9.03 4.38
CA GLY A 48 5.11 10.17 4.29
C GLY A 48 3.84 10.08 5.14
N ILE A 49 3.71 9.03 5.97
CA ILE A 49 2.68 8.86 6.98
C ILE A 49 3.25 8.18 8.23
N THR A 50 2.51 8.15 9.33
CA THR A 50 2.91 7.37 10.51
C THR A 50 2.89 5.87 10.20
N LYS A 51 4.03 5.20 10.42
CA LYS A 51 4.16 3.75 10.33
C LYS A 51 3.14 3.04 11.22
N ASP A 52 2.45 2.05 10.68
CA ASP A 52 1.44 1.25 11.38
C ASP A 52 1.42 -0.18 10.80
N ILE A 53 2.16 -1.08 11.44
CA ILE A 53 2.26 -2.48 11.00
C ILE A 53 0.90 -3.19 11.06
N GLY A 54 0.03 -2.81 12.00
CA GLY A 54 -1.31 -3.41 12.12
C GLY A 54 -2.17 -3.10 10.89
N LYS A 55 -2.17 -1.83 10.47
CA LYS A 55 -2.86 -1.42 9.23
C LYS A 55 -2.20 -1.98 7.97
N ALA A 56 -0.87 -2.08 7.94
CA ALA A 56 -0.16 -2.72 6.83
C ALA A 56 -0.62 -4.17 6.63
N ILE A 57 -0.63 -4.97 7.71
CA ILE A 57 -1.10 -6.37 7.65
C ILE A 57 -2.55 -6.43 7.18
N TYR A 58 -3.44 -5.59 7.71
CA TYR A 58 -4.85 -5.56 7.30
C TYR A 58 -5.02 -5.34 5.79
N TRP A 59 -4.32 -4.37 5.22
CA TRP A 59 -4.43 -4.06 3.79
C TRP A 59 -3.74 -5.10 2.91
N TYR A 60 -2.59 -5.63 3.32
CA TYR A 60 -2.00 -6.77 2.64
C TYR A 60 -2.93 -7.99 2.64
N GLU A 61 -3.63 -8.28 3.74
CA GLU A 61 -4.58 -9.41 3.80
C GLU A 61 -5.76 -9.23 2.86
N LYS A 62 -6.25 -7.99 2.68
CA LYS A 62 -7.28 -7.71 1.67
C LYS A 62 -6.75 -7.94 0.25
N SER A 63 -5.60 -7.36 -0.08
CA SER A 63 -4.98 -7.51 -1.41
C SER A 63 -4.67 -8.97 -1.73
N ALA A 64 -4.05 -9.70 -0.79
CA ALA A 64 -3.71 -11.11 -0.94
C ALA A 64 -4.93 -12.03 -1.17
N LYS A 65 -6.07 -11.73 -0.54
CA LYS A 65 -7.34 -12.47 -0.74
C LYS A 65 -7.89 -12.30 -2.15
N GLN A 66 -7.55 -11.21 -2.83
CA GLN A 66 -7.94 -10.95 -4.22
C GLN A 66 -6.97 -11.58 -5.23
N GLY A 67 -5.89 -12.21 -4.77
CA GLY A 67 -4.94 -12.92 -5.62
C GLY A 67 -3.61 -12.19 -5.86
N ASP A 68 -3.40 -11.02 -5.26
CA ASP A 68 -2.13 -10.29 -5.34
C ASP A 68 -1.00 -11.13 -4.71
N GLN A 69 -0.04 -11.56 -5.55
CA GLN A 69 1.05 -12.44 -5.13
C GLN A 69 2.08 -11.72 -4.26
N ASP A 70 2.32 -10.44 -4.52
CA ASP A 70 3.28 -9.64 -3.76
C ASP A 70 2.77 -9.40 -2.34
N ALA A 71 1.47 -9.15 -2.19
CA ALA A 71 0.80 -9.06 -0.89
C ALA A 71 0.90 -10.38 -0.11
N GLN A 72 0.70 -11.53 -0.77
CA GLN A 72 0.85 -12.84 -0.16
C GLN A 72 2.29 -13.10 0.33
N ILE A 73 3.29 -12.74 -0.46
CA ILE A 73 4.71 -12.87 -0.09
C ILE A 73 5.03 -11.95 1.09
N LYS A 74 4.61 -10.69 1.03
CA LYS A 74 4.81 -9.71 2.11
C LYS A 74 4.19 -10.18 3.43
N LEU A 75 2.96 -10.70 3.42
CA LEU A 75 2.32 -11.27 4.61
C LEU A 75 3.08 -12.45 5.19
N LYS A 76 3.55 -13.37 4.34
CA LYS A 76 4.35 -14.52 4.79
C LYS A 76 5.61 -14.03 5.50
N ASN A 77 6.28 -13.02 4.96
CA ASN A 77 7.49 -12.46 5.57
C ASN A 77 7.19 -11.76 6.91
N LEU A 78 6.13 -10.96 6.97
CA LEU A 78 5.71 -10.28 8.22
C LEU A 78 5.30 -11.28 9.32
N LYS A 79 4.66 -12.39 8.97
CA LYS A 79 4.27 -13.44 9.92
C LYS A 79 5.44 -14.33 10.37
N LYS A 80 6.50 -14.45 9.56
CA LYS A 80 7.71 -15.22 9.89
C LYS A 80 8.66 -14.47 10.83
N ASN A 81 8.60 -13.14 10.86
CA ASN A 81 9.47 -12.29 11.67
C ASN A 81 8.85 -11.93 13.04
N LYS A 82 7.87 -12.73 13.50
CA LYS A 82 7.23 -12.64 14.81
C LYS A 82 7.72 -13.75 15.71
#